data_AF-B9G1T7-F1
#
_entry.id   AF-B9G1T7-F1
#
_cell.length_a   1.000
_cell.length_b   1.000
_cell.length_c   1.000
_cell.angle_alpha   90.00
_cell.angle_beta   90.00
_cell.angle_gamma   90.00
#
_symmetry.space_group_name_H-M   'P 1'
#
loop_
_entity.id
_entity.type
_entity.pdbx_description
1 polymer ?
#
loop_
_entity_poly.entity_id
_entity_poly.type
_entity_poly.pdbx_seq_one_letter_code
_entity_poly.pdbx_strand_id
1 'polypeptide(L)'
;MRMTKALDTKLFERIHVRFYDDAKCSYNHGGLAGVMAQWSKWTARYPNSEVYLGLAAVNLPGKNDNVFVKQLYYYLLPNVQKAKNYGGIMLWDRFFDKQTGYGKTVKYWA
;
A
#
# COMPACT_ATOMS: atom_id res chain seq x y z
N MET A 1 -12.40 -21.22 -2.29
CA MET A 1 -11.89 -19.95 -1.71
C MET A 1 -12.92 -18.84 -1.95
N ARG A 2 -13.56 -18.29 -0.90
CA ARG A 2 -14.65 -17.30 -1.04
C ARG A 2 -14.17 -15.91 -1.47
N MET A 3 -12.97 -15.50 -1.04
CA MET A 3 -12.39 -14.19 -1.35
C MET A 3 -12.11 -13.98 -2.84
N THR A 4 -11.52 -14.97 -3.51
CA THR A 4 -11.26 -14.89 -4.96
C THR A 4 -12.55 -14.72 -5.75
N LYS A 5 -13.58 -15.52 -5.43
CA LYS A 5 -14.91 -15.40 -6.05
C LYS A 5 -15.52 -14.02 -5.86
N ALA A 6 -15.43 -13.46 -4.65
CA ALA A 6 -15.93 -12.11 -4.38
C ALA A 6 -15.16 -11.05 -5.18
N LEU A 7 -13.83 -11.10 -5.21
CA LEU A 7 -13.03 -10.17 -5.99
C LEU A 7 -13.32 -10.27 -7.50
N ASP A 8 -13.58 -11.47 -7.99
CA ASP A 8 -13.88 -11.72 -9.41
C ASP A 8 -15.21 -11.10 -9.87
N THR A 9 -16.11 -10.77 -8.93
CA THR A 9 -17.33 -10.00 -9.25
C THR A 9 -17.06 -8.59 -9.76
N LYS A 10 -15.86 -8.03 -9.49
CA LYS A 10 -15.48 -6.64 -9.82
C LYS A 10 -16.40 -5.56 -9.21
N LEU A 11 -17.13 -5.90 -8.14
CA LEU A 11 -18.05 -4.97 -7.47
C LEU A 11 -17.40 -4.10 -6.39
N PHE A 12 -16.15 -4.37 -6.02
CA PHE A 12 -15.45 -3.56 -5.02
C PHE A 12 -14.96 -2.26 -5.64
N GLU A 13 -15.49 -1.13 -5.17
CA GLU A 13 -15.05 0.20 -5.60
C GLU A 13 -13.66 0.55 -5.06
N ARG A 14 -13.33 0.10 -3.84
CA ARG A 14 -12.06 0.38 -3.17
C ARG A 14 -11.38 -0.90 -2.72
N ILE A 15 -10.10 -1.03 -3.05
CA ILE A 15 -9.27 -2.18 -2.69
C ILE A 15 -8.04 -1.69 -1.94
N HIS A 16 -7.95 -2.01 -0.65
CA HIS A 16 -6.79 -1.67 0.17
C HIS A 16 -5.82 -2.85 0.22
N VAL A 17 -4.79 -2.82 -0.61
CA VAL A 17 -3.82 -3.91 -0.69
C VAL A 17 -2.77 -3.75 0.39
N ARG A 18 -2.52 -4.81 1.15
CA ARG A 18 -1.54 -4.82 2.24
C ARG A 18 -0.13 -5.00 1.69
N PHE A 19 0.75 -4.02 1.90
CA PHE A 19 2.18 -4.07 1.55
C PHE A 19 3.06 -4.01 2.83
N TYR A 20 2.66 -4.79 3.83
CA TYR A 20 3.35 -5.04 5.10
C TYR A 20 3.07 -6.49 5.54
N ASP A 21 3.85 -7.03 6.48
CA ASP A 21 3.78 -8.42 6.94
C ASP A 21 3.99 -9.46 5.82
N ASP A 22 4.66 -9.10 4.72
CA ASP A 22 4.96 -10.00 3.61
C ASP A 22 6.38 -9.77 3.06
N ALA A 23 7.20 -10.81 3.12
CA ALA A 23 8.61 -10.75 2.76
C ALA A 23 8.89 -10.48 1.27
N LYS A 24 7.90 -10.66 0.38
CA LYS A 24 8.08 -10.52 -1.07
C LYS A 24 7.61 -9.17 -1.59
N CYS A 25 6.65 -8.55 -0.92
CA CYS A 25 6.01 -7.35 -1.45
C CYS A 25 6.03 -6.14 -0.51
N SER A 26 6.39 -6.25 0.77
CA SER A 26 6.61 -5.05 1.58
C SER A 26 7.93 -4.36 1.20
N TYR A 27 7.98 -3.03 1.31
CA TYR A 27 9.07 -2.23 0.72
C TYR A 27 10.45 -2.57 1.30
N ASN A 28 10.59 -2.70 2.63
CA ASN A 28 11.90 -2.95 3.23
C ASN A 28 12.39 -4.40 3.06
N HIS A 29 11.52 -5.31 2.61
CA HIS A 29 11.85 -6.71 2.39
C HIS A 29 12.01 -7.04 0.90
N GLY A 30 11.02 -6.69 0.08
CA GLY A 30 11.01 -6.91 -1.37
C GLY A 30 11.54 -5.73 -2.20
N GLY A 31 11.86 -4.60 -1.57
CA GLY A 31 12.26 -3.38 -2.26
C GLY A 31 11.14 -2.77 -3.09
N LEU A 32 11.50 -1.71 -3.83
CA LEU A 32 10.60 -1.10 -4.83
C LEU A 32 10.12 -2.14 -5.87
N ALA A 33 11.01 -3.03 -6.30
CA ALA A 33 10.70 -4.07 -7.30
C ALA A 33 9.62 -5.04 -6.79
N GLY A 34 9.72 -5.50 -5.54
CA GLY A 34 8.73 -6.40 -4.93
C GLY A 34 7.35 -5.75 -4.79
N VAL A 35 7.31 -4.48 -4.36
CA VAL A 35 6.06 -3.71 -4.31
C VAL A 35 5.46 -3.59 -5.71
N MET A 36 6.24 -3.14 -6.69
CA MET A 36 5.74 -2.87 -8.05
C MET A 36 5.31 -4.14 -8.79
N ALA A 37 5.93 -5.28 -8.51
CA ALA A 37 5.55 -6.58 -9.07
C ALA A 37 4.13 -7.01 -8.66
N GLN A 38 3.66 -6.60 -7.48
CA GLN A 38 2.28 -6.86 -7.04
C GLN A 38 1.34 -5.69 -7.37
N TRP A 39 1.81 -4.45 -7.21
CA TRP A 39 1.04 -3.24 -7.54
C TRP A 39 0.51 -3.25 -8.97
N SER A 40 1.37 -3.60 -9.94
CA SER A 40 0.99 -3.72 -11.35
C SER A 40 -0.10 -4.78 -11.58
N LYS A 41 -0.05 -5.91 -10.86
CA LYS A 41 -1.06 -6.96 -10.96
C LYS A 41 -2.40 -6.53 -10.38
N TRP A 42 -2.40 -5.88 -9.22
CA TRP A 42 -3.63 -5.39 -8.60
C TRP A 42 -4.30 -4.31 -9.44
N THR A 43 -3.54 -3.32 -9.90
CA THR A 43 -4.07 -2.20 -10.70
C THR A 43 -4.57 -2.67 -12.07
N ALA A 44 -3.85 -3.57 -12.76
CA ALA A 44 -4.29 -4.13 -14.03
C ALA A 44 -5.49 -5.08 -13.89
N ARG A 45 -5.57 -5.85 -12.80
CA ARG A 45 -6.68 -6.78 -12.56
C ARG A 45 -7.97 -6.05 -12.23
N TYR A 46 -7.92 -4.88 -11.59
CA TYR A 46 -9.11 -4.14 -11.13
C TYR A 46 -9.11 -2.70 -11.68
N PRO A 47 -9.22 -2.51 -13.01
CA PRO A 47 -9.08 -1.20 -13.64
C PRO A 47 -10.20 -0.21 -13.26
N ASN A 48 -11.34 -0.72 -12.79
CA ASN A 48 -12.51 0.09 -12.40
C ASN A 48 -12.60 0.34 -10.88
N SER A 49 -11.62 -0.13 -10.11
CA SER A 49 -11.56 0.06 -8.65
C SER A 49 -10.44 1.03 -8.30
N GLU A 50 -10.66 1.88 -7.31
CA GLU A 50 -9.59 2.63 -6.63
C GLU A 50 -8.73 1.65 -5.81
N VAL A 51 -7.44 1.55 -6.16
CA VAL A 51 -6.49 0.69 -5.46
C VAL A 51 -5.64 1.55 -4.53
N TYR A 52 -5.62 1.20 -3.25
CA TYR A 52 -4.88 1.92 -2.22
C TYR A 52 -3.65 1.12 -1.80
N LEU A 53 -2.53 1.85 -1.65
CA LEU A 53 -1.29 1.31 -1.10
C LEU A 53 -1.39 1.22 0.43
N GLY A 54 -1.56 0.01 0.96
CA GLY A 54 -1.64 -0.23 2.40
C GLY A 54 -0.28 -0.32 3.05
N LEU A 55 0.03 0.62 3.96
CA LEU A 55 1.31 0.72 4.66
C LEU A 55 1.14 0.60 6.18
N ALA A 56 2.17 0.07 6.86
CA ALA A 56 2.24 0.12 8.31
C ALA A 56 2.64 1.54 8.76
N ALA A 57 1.92 2.10 9.73
CA ALA A 57 2.18 3.42 10.30
C ALA A 57 3.43 3.46 11.20
N VAL A 58 3.88 2.30 11.68
CA VAL A 58 5.07 2.15 12.54
C VAL A 58 5.75 0.79 12.31
N ASN A 59 7.04 0.70 12.62
CA ASN A 59 7.72 -0.58 12.77
C ASN A 59 7.39 -1.18 14.14
N LEU A 60 6.63 -2.27 14.17
CA LEU A 60 6.41 -3.05 15.38
C LEU A 60 7.66 -3.85 15.75
N PRO A 61 7.85 -4.25 17.03
CA PRO A 61 8.98 -5.08 17.43
C PRO A 61 9.11 -6.35 16.58
N GLY A 62 10.30 -6.61 16.06
CA GLY A 62 10.57 -7.75 15.17
C GLY A 62 9.97 -7.62 13.76
N LYS A 63 9.34 -6.48 13.44
CA LYS A 63 8.80 -6.14 12.12
C LYS A 63 9.63 -5.01 11.51
N ASN A 64 9.78 -5.04 10.18
CA ASN A 64 10.48 -4.02 9.42
C ASN A 64 9.61 -3.56 8.25
N ASP A 65 8.36 -3.18 8.51
CA ASP A 65 7.36 -2.93 7.46
C ASP A 65 6.99 -1.45 7.25
N ASN A 66 7.36 -0.55 8.15
CA ASN A 66 7.15 0.89 7.95
C ASN A 66 8.14 1.42 6.91
N VAL A 67 7.58 2.02 5.87
CA VAL A 67 8.36 2.66 4.82
C VAL A 67 8.81 4.02 5.33
N PHE A 68 10.12 4.24 5.39
CA PHE A 68 10.62 5.55 5.81
C PHE A 68 10.19 6.64 4.82
N VAL A 69 9.86 7.81 5.36
CA VAL A 69 9.18 8.91 4.66
C VAL A 69 9.90 9.35 3.37
N LYS A 70 11.24 9.40 3.41
CA LYS A 70 12.04 9.76 2.23
C LYS A 70 11.88 8.73 1.10
N GLN A 71 11.87 7.45 1.42
CA GLN A 71 11.71 6.38 0.43
C GLN A 71 10.30 6.35 -0.13
N LEU A 72 9.30 6.58 0.73
CA LEU A 72 7.91 6.73 0.28
C LEU A 72 7.80 7.87 -0.74
N TYR A 73 8.33 9.05 -0.42
CA TYR A 73 8.21 10.24 -1.27
C TYR A 73 9.02 10.16 -2.56
N TYR A 74 10.31 9.79 -2.49
CA TYR A 74 11.19 9.85 -3.65
C TYR A 74 11.12 8.62 -4.56
N TYR A 75 10.72 7.45 -4.03
CA TYR A 75 10.77 6.21 -4.80
C TYR A 75 9.40 5.56 -4.97
N LEU A 76 8.63 5.40 -3.90
CA LEU A 76 7.43 4.57 -3.95
C LEU A 76 6.26 5.32 -4.59
N LEU A 77 5.92 6.51 -4.07
CA LEU A 77 4.81 7.34 -4.56
C LEU A 77 4.90 7.64 -6.06
N PRO A 78 6.03 8.12 -6.60
CA PRO A 78 6.15 8.43 -8.03
C PRO A 78 5.94 7.22 -8.94
N ASN A 79 6.09 5.99 -8.42
CA ASN A 79 5.86 4.77 -9.20
C ASN A 79 4.44 4.23 -9.06
N VAL A 80 3.85 4.24 -7.85
CA VAL A 80 2.48 3.73 -7.66
C VAL A 80 1.43 4.67 -8.25
N GLN A 81 1.67 5.99 -8.21
CA GLN A 81 0.77 7.02 -8.75
C GLN A 81 0.69 7.03 -10.29
N LYS A 82 1.56 6.29 -10.99
CA LYS A 82 1.46 6.12 -12.45
C LYS A 82 0.23 5.30 -12.86
N ALA A 83 -0.32 4.49 -11.96
CA ALA A 83 -1.53 3.75 -12.22
C ALA A 83 -2.75 4.70 -12.22
N LYS A 84 -3.54 4.67 -13.29
CA LYS A 84 -4.73 5.54 -13.44
C LYS A 84 -5.76 5.38 -12.32
N ASN A 85 -5.76 4.23 -11.67
CA ASN A 85 -6.67 3.86 -10.60
C ASN A 85 -5.99 3.81 -9.21
N TYR A 86 -4.88 4.53 -9.03
CA TYR A 86 -4.33 4.79 -7.70
C TYR A 86 -5.33 5.63 -6.90
N GLY A 87 -5.80 5.08 -5.77
CA GLY A 87 -6.81 5.70 -4.90
C GLY A 87 -6.25 6.46 -3.70
N GLY A 88 -4.98 6.21 -3.35
CA GLY A 88 -4.34 6.81 -2.18
C GLY A 88 -3.54 5.82 -1.34
N ILE A 89 -3.25 6.21 -0.10
CA ILE A 89 -2.59 5.37 0.91
C ILE A 89 -3.59 4.99 2.00
N MET A 90 -3.57 3.72 2.38
CA MET A 90 -4.25 3.22 3.58
C MET A 90 -3.20 2.96 4.66
N LEU A 91 -3.43 3.46 5.88
CA LEU A 91 -2.48 3.30 6.98
C LEU A 91 -3.03 2.33 8.03
N TRP A 92 -2.22 1.32 8.36
CA TRP A 92 -2.44 0.42 9.48
C TRP A 92 -1.49 0.77 10.64
N ASP A 93 -1.95 1.27 11.78
CA ASP A 93 -3.33 1.60 12.14
C ASP A 93 -3.44 3.00 12.74
N ARG A 94 -4.67 3.37 13.11
CA ARG A 94 -4.97 4.69 13.66
C ARG A 94 -4.30 4.93 15.02
N PHE A 95 -4.11 3.91 15.85
CA PHE A 95 -3.52 4.05 17.17
C PHE A 95 -2.03 4.43 17.07
N PHE A 96 -1.28 3.73 16.21
CA PHE A 96 0.13 4.04 15.98
C PHE A 96 0.34 5.29 15.13
N ASP A 97 -0.55 5.57 14.18
CA ASP A 97 -0.53 6.82 13.41
C ASP A 97 -0.69 8.05 14.32
N LYS A 98 -1.56 7.99 15.34
CA LYS A 98 -1.70 9.09 16.30
C LYS A 98 -0.41 9.38 17.08
N GLN A 99 0.36 8.35 17.41
CA GLN A 99 1.59 8.46 18.19
C GLN A 99 2.76 8.94 17.35
N THR A 100 2.91 8.41 16.15
CA THR A 100 4.04 8.72 15.25
C THR A 100 3.80 9.97 14.40
N GLY A 101 2.54 10.30 14.15
CA GLY A 101 2.16 11.36 13.21
C GLY A 101 2.41 11.00 11.73
N TYR A 102 2.67 9.73 11.40
CA TYR A 102 3.03 9.32 10.04
C TYR A 102 2.05 9.80 8.97
N GLY A 103 0.75 9.63 9.20
CA GLY A 103 -0.31 10.09 8.31
C GLY A 103 -0.43 11.61 8.20
N LYS A 104 0.01 12.37 9.21
CA LYS A 104 0.09 13.84 9.10
C LYS A 104 1.12 14.28 8.07
N THR A 105 2.19 13.51 7.90
CA THR A 105 3.20 13.74 6.88
C THR A 105 2.72 13.26 5.51
N VAL A 106 2.18 12.05 5.45
CA VAL A 106 1.83 11.39 4.18
C VAL A 106 0.59 11.98 3.51
N LYS A 107 -0.36 12.56 4.27
CA LYS A 107 -1.60 13.15 3.71
C LYS A 107 -1.38 14.26 2.67
N TYR A 108 -0.19 14.86 2.61
CA TYR A 108 0.13 15.92 1.64
C TYR A 108 0.57 15.38 0.28
N TRP A 109 0.82 14.08 0.18
CA TRP A 109 1.36 13.43 -1.03
C TRP A 109 0.49 12.28 -1.53
N ALA A 110 -0.48 11.85 -0.71
CA ALA A 110 -1.34 10.71 -0.96
C ALA A 110 -2.48 11.07 -1.92
#